data_AF-A0A835JD16-F1
#
_entry.id   AF-A0A835JD16-F1
#
_cell.length_a   1.000
_cell.length_b   1.000
_cell.length_c   1.000
_cell.angle_alpha   90.00
_cell.angle_beta   90.00
_cell.angle_gamma   90.00
#
_symmetry.space_group_name_H-M   'P 1'
#
loop_
_entity.id
_entity.type
_entity.pdbx_description
1 polymer ?
#
loop_
_entity_poly.entity_id
_entity_poly.type
_entity_poly.pdbx_seq_one_letter_code
_entity_poly.pdbx_strand_id
1 'polypeptide(L)'
;MWQVMNAFLINCPFNFELLLINAAPELVEKPGDTSLAKLKNLYTQARDLSESEVRVSETLLNQLDALLPSGPPSQQRKRIEGNDQKRKRIKADSDITRLSPAVRSELEACASLKGEQVAARVTGDNAEKDEWFVVKVIHFDRETKEFEVLDEEPGDDEDSGGQRKYKLPMSCIIPFPKRNDPVSAPDFPHGRHVLAVYPGTTALYKATVVSPIRKVTNPSLVRFESKLNYLLEFDDDEEDGALPQRTVPFHKVVPLPEGHRQ
;
A
#
# COMPACT_ATOMS: atom_id res chain seq x y z
N MET A 1 -6.69 -18.00 -27.00
CA MET A 1 -7.95 -17.51 -26.38
C MET A 1 -7.74 -16.34 -25.41
N TRP A 2 -6.49 -15.88 -25.20
CA TRP A 2 -6.12 -14.73 -24.35
C TRP A 2 -5.59 -13.53 -25.16
N GLN A 3 -6.11 -13.32 -26.37
CA GLN A 3 -5.65 -12.21 -27.23
C GLN A 3 -6.78 -11.39 -27.86
N VAL A 4 -8.04 -11.61 -27.49
CA VAL A 4 -9.18 -10.87 -28.08
C VAL A 4 -9.90 -9.98 -27.06
N MET A 5 -9.66 -10.13 -25.76
CA MET A 5 -10.38 -9.36 -24.73
C MET A 5 -9.67 -8.08 -24.28
N ASN A 6 -8.41 -7.85 -24.69
CA ASN A 6 -7.63 -6.68 -24.26
C ASN A 6 -7.74 -5.48 -25.22
N ALA A 7 -8.61 -5.56 -26.23
CA ALA A 7 -8.79 -4.50 -27.23
C ALA A 7 -10.12 -3.73 -27.10
N PHE A 8 -11.00 -4.09 -26.17
CA PHE A 8 -12.33 -3.47 -26.09
C PHE A 8 -12.41 -2.22 -25.19
N LEU A 9 -11.31 -1.81 -24.56
CA LEU A 9 -11.27 -0.64 -23.67
C LEU A 9 -10.59 0.59 -24.27
N ILE A 10 -10.08 0.52 -25.51
CA ILE A 10 -9.37 1.64 -26.14
C ILE A 10 -9.75 1.71 -27.62
N ASN A 11 -10.93 2.26 -27.90
CA ASN A 11 -11.35 2.96 -29.12
C ASN A 11 -12.77 2.60 -29.55
N CYS A 12 -13.51 3.69 -29.76
CA CYS A 12 -14.68 3.81 -30.63
C CYS A 12 -16.07 3.51 -30.04
N PRO A 13 -17.06 4.28 -30.52
CA PRO A 13 -18.33 4.55 -29.87
C PRO A 13 -19.43 3.63 -30.42
N PHE A 14 -20.59 3.59 -29.73
CA PHE A 14 -21.86 3.10 -30.29
C PHE A 14 -21.84 1.72 -30.97
N ASN A 15 -22.14 0.66 -30.22
CA ASN A 15 -22.97 -0.48 -30.69
C ASN A 15 -23.12 -1.59 -29.62
N PHE A 16 -23.52 -1.24 -28.40
CA PHE A 16 -23.92 -2.25 -27.41
C PHE A 16 -25.35 -2.77 -27.64
N GLU A 17 -26.10 -2.18 -28.58
CA GLU A 17 -27.51 -2.50 -28.83
C GLU A 17 -27.73 -3.82 -29.58
N LEU A 18 -26.71 -4.38 -30.25
CA LEU A 18 -26.88 -5.60 -31.05
C LEU A 18 -26.49 -6.91 -30.35
N LEU A 19 -25.85 -6.88 -29.18
CA LEU A 19 -25.36 -8.10 -28.52
C LEU A 19 -26.28 -8.64 -27.42
N LEU A 20 -27.24 -7.84 -26.92
CA LEU A 20 -28.25 -8.32 -25.96
C LEU A 20 -29.48 -8.96 -26.63
N ILE A 21 -29.75 -8.69 -27.91
CA ILE A 21 -30.94 -9.22 -28.59
C ILE A 21 -30.78 -10.70 -28.98
N ASN A 22 -29.54 -11.21 -29.08
CA ASN A 22 -29.28 -12.55 -29.62
C ASN A 22 -28.87 -13.61 -28.58
N ALA A 23 -29.07 -13.35 -27.28
CA ALA A 23 -28.79 -14.30 -26.22
C ALA A 23 -30.03 -14.51 -25.34
N ALA A 24 -31.05 -15.16 -25.89
CA ALA A 24 -31.98 -15.93 -25.07
C ALA A 24 -31.36 -17.30 -24.78
N PRO A 25 -31.20 -17.64 -23.50
CA PRO A 25 -31.80 -18.87 -23.05
C PRO A 25 -32.82 -18.53 -21.97
N GLU A 26 -34.04 -18.97 -22.26
CA GLU A 26 -35.19 -19.16 -21.39
C GLU A 26 -34.82 -19.43 -19.91
N LEU A 27 -34.67 -18.35 -19.12
CA LEU A 27 -34.68 -18.41 -17.66
C LEU A 27 -36.11 -18.15 -17.22
N VAL A 28 -36.89 -19.23 -17.12
CA VAL A 28 -38.19 -19.25 -16.47
C VAL A 28 -38.05 -18.61 -15.07
N GLU A 29 -38.64 -17.43 -14.90
CA GLU A 29 -38.85 -16.84 -13.58
C GLU A 29 -39.89 -17.69 -12.84
N LYS A 30 -39.57 -18.17 -11.63
CA LYS A 30 -40.59 -18.77 -10.77
C LYS A 30 -41.45 -17.64 -10.17
N PRO A 31 -42.76 -17.87 -9.97
CA PRO A 31 -43.62 -16.86 -9.38
C PRO A 31 -43.14 -16.52 -7.95
N GLY A 32 -42.60 -15.31 -7.77
CA GLY A 32 -41.99 -14.83 -6.52
C GLY A 32 -40.54 -14.36 -6.64
N ASP A 33 -39.86 -14.65 -7.75
CA ASP A 33 -38.47 -14.26 -7.96
C ASP A 33 -38.34 -12.77 -8.32
N THR A 34 -37.85 -11.95 -7.39
CA THR A 34 -37.51 -10.52 -7.63
C THR A 34 -36.06 -10.33 -8.10
N SER A 35 -35.35 -11.42 -8.38
CA SER A 35 -33.92 -11.45 -8.70
C SER A 35 -33.60 -10.71 -10.00
N LEU A 36 -34.40 -10.89 -11.05
CA LEU A 36 -34.21 -10.21 -12.34
C LEU A 36 -34.45 -8.71 -12.22
N ALA A 37 -35.49 -8.30 -11.49
CA ALA A 37 -35.76 -6.90 -11.19
C ALA A 37 -34.61 -6.25 -10.41
N LYS A 38 -34.07 -6.93 -9.39
CA LYS A 38 -32.89 -6.47 -8.64
C LYS A 38 -31.66 -6.37 -9.54
N LEU A 39 -31.43 -7.36 -10.39
CA LEU A 39 -30.31 -7.36 -11.33
C LEU A 39 -30.40 -6.18 -12.32
N LYS A 40 -31.59 -5.94 -12.88
CA LYS A 40 -31.85 -4.79 -13.76
C LYS A 40 -31.58 -3.46 -13.06
N ASN A 41 -32.00 -3.32 -11.81
CA ASN A 41 -31.74 -2.12 -11.01
C ASN A 41 -30.24 -1.92 -10.76
N LEU A 42 -29.51 -2.99 -10.41
CA LEU A 42 -28.06 -2.93 -10.22
C LEU A 42 -27.32 -2.53 -11.50
N TYR A 43 -27.69 -3.10 -12.65
CA TYR A 43 -27.10 -2.70 -13.94
C TYR A 43 -27.40 -1.26 -14.30
N THR A 44 -28.62 -0.79 -14.05
CA THR A 44 -29.01 0.60 -14.30
C THR A 44 -28.19 1.54 -13.42
N GLN A 45 -28.08 1.24 -12.13
CA GLN A 45 -27.28 2.02 -11.19
C GLN A 45 -25.80 2.06 -11.58
N ALA A 46 -25.23 0.91 -11.97
CA ALA A 46 -23.84 0.84 -12.40
C ALA A 46 -23.57 1.67 -13.66
N ARG A 47 -24.50 1.65 -14.62
CA ARG A 47 -24.43 2.48 -15.83
C ARG A 47 -24.47 3.97 -15.47
N ASP A 48 -25.41 4.40 -14.65
CA ASP A 48 -25.58 5.80 -14.29
C ASP A 48 -24.34 6.34 -13.53
N LEU A 49 -23.73 5.51 -12.67
CA LEU A 49 -22.46 5.83 -12.00
C LEU A 49 -21.31 5.98 -13.00
N SER A 50 -21.17 5.04 -13.95
CA SER A 50 -20.15 5.13 -15.00
C SER A 50 -20.32 6.36 -15.88
N GLU A 51 -21.55 6.69 -16.28
CA GLU A 51 -21.83 7.92 -17.03
C GLU A 51 -21.49 9.18 -16.22
N SER A 52 -21.72 9.17 -14.91
CA SER A 52 -21.35 10.29 -14.04
C SER A 52 -19.83 10.46 -13.91
N GLU A 53 -19.08 9.36 -13.79
CA GLU A 53 -17.62 9.36 -13.74
C GLU A 53 -17.02 9.94 -15.02
N VAL A 54 -17.56 9.54 -16.18
CA VAL A 54 -17.14 10.09 -17.49
C VAL A 54 -17.38 11.59 -17.55
N ARG A 55 -18.57 12.06 -17.16
CA ARG A 55 -18.89 13.50 -17.16
C ARG A 55 -17.97 14.31 -16.24
N VAL A 56 -17.68 13.78 -15.05
CA VAL A 56 -16.74 14.42 -14.11
C VAL A 56 -15.34 14.47 -14.71
N SER A 57 -14.87 13.39 -15.32
CA SER A 57 -13.56 13.32 -15.97
C SER A 57 -13.45 14.33 -17.12
N GLU A 58 -14.46 14.41 -18.00
CA GLU A 58 -14.51 15.41 -19.07
C GLU A 58 -14.49 16.85 -18.52
N THR A 59 -15.22 17.10 -17.44
CA THR A 59 -15.24 18.42 -16.78
C THR A 59 -13.85 18.81 -16.26
N LEU A 60 -13.16 17.88 -15.60
CA LEU A 60 -11.81 18.10 -15.07
C LEU A 60 -10.78 18.30 -16.20
N LEU A 61 -10.89 17.55 -17.30
CA LEU A 61 -10.03 17.73 -18.46
C LEU A 61 -10.19 19.12 -19.08
N ASN A 62 -11.43 19.60 -19.22
CA ASN A 62 -11.69 20.95 -19.71
C ASN A 62 -11.14 22.04 -18.76
N GLN A 63 -11.18 21.81 -17.45
CA GLN A 63 -10.57 22.72 -16.46
C GLN A 63 -9.04 22.73 -16.56
N LEU A 64 -8.42 21.56 -16.79
CA LEU A 64 -6.98 21.46 -17.00
C LEU A 64 -6.55 22.19 -18.29
N ASP A 65 -7.29 22.01 -19.38
CA ASP A 65 -7.01 22.70 -20.65
C ASP A 65 -7.14 24.22 -20.52
N ALA A 66 -8.12 24.70 -19.74
CA ALA A 66 -8.28 26.13 -19.45
C ALA A 66 -7.14 26.73 -18.60
N LEU A 67 -6.46 25.91 -17.79
CA LEU A 67 -5.32 26.34 -16.96
C LEU A 67 -3.98 26.29 -17.71
N LEU A 68 -3.91 25.57 -18.84
CA LEU A 68 -2.74 25.55 -19.70
C LEU A 68 -2.85 26.68 -20.75
N PRO A 69 -2.08 27.78 -20.65
CA PRO A 69 -2.09 28.79 -21.71
C PRO A 69 -1.55 28.14 -22.99
N SER A 70 -2.41 28.04 -24.02
CA SER A 70 -2.03 27.65 -25.36
C SER A 70 -1.06 28.68 -25.94
N GLY A 71 0.24 28.43 -25.78
CA GLY A 71 1.28 29.18 -26.47
C GLY A 71 1.24 28.88 -27.97
N PRO A 72 1.37 29.88 -28.86
CA PRO A 72 1.42 29.63 -30.30
C PRO A 72 2.75 28.93 -30.68
N PRO A 73 2.80 28.16 -31.77
CA PRO A 73 4.02 27.51 -32.20
C PRO A 73 4.95 28.56 -32.81
N SER A 74 5.93 29.03 -32.04
CA SER A 74 6.93 29.99 -32.53
C SER A 74 8.30 29.32 -32.57
N GLN A 75 8.67 28.86 -33.78
CA GLN A 75 10.05 28.69 -34.14
C GLN A 75 10.82 30.02 -34.01
N GLN A 76 12.13 29.88 -33.77
CA GLN A 76 13.21 30.87 -33.92
C GLN A 76 13.52 31.82 -32.74
N ARG A 77 14.61 31.44 -32.04
CA ARG A 77 15.77 32.28 -31.67
C ARG A 77 15.51 33.79 -31.56
N LYS A 78 15.72 34.34 -30.36
CA LYS A 78 16.75 35.38 -30.11
C LYS A 78 17.05 35.51 -28.62
N ARG A 79 18.33 35.29 -28.33
CA ARG A 79 19.10 35.61 -27.11
C ARG A 79 18.87 37.08 -26.72
N ILE A 80 18.62 37.38 -25.45
CA ILE A 80 18.91 38.68 -24.81
C ILE A 80 19.38 38.43 -23.38
N GLU A 81 20.54 39.00 -23.09
CA GLU A 81 21.23 39.14 -21.82
C GLU A 81 20.46 39.99 -20.80
N GLY A 82 20.76 39.76 -19.53
CA GLY A 82 20.77 40.80 -18.50
C GLY A 82 19.64 40.70 -17.46
N ASN A 83 20.01 40.44 -16.21
CA ASN A 83 20.10 41.49 -15.18
C ASN A 83 19.86 40.90 -13.78
N ASP A 84 20.94 40.81 -13.01
CA ASP A 84 20.91 40.65 -11.56
C ASP A 84 20.21 41.84 -10.89
N GLN A 85 19.21 41.57 -10.03
CA GLN A 85 19.05 42.24 -8.74
C GLN A 85 17.90 41.67 -7.89
N LYS A 86 18.30 41.04 -6.78
CA LYS A 86 17.79 41.24 -5.42
C LYS A 86 16.30 40.95 -5.16
N ARG A 87 16.01 39.74 -4.64
CA ARG A 87 15.02 39.57 -3.56
C ARG A 87 15.52 38.63 -2.47
N LYS A 88 15.39 39.13 -1.25
CA LYS A 88 15.76 38.54 0.03
C LYS A 88 15.02 37.23 0.30
N ARG A 89 15.74 36.31 0.97
CA ARG A 89 15.25 35.29 1.90
C ARG A 89 14.41 34.16 1.27
N ILE A 90 15.08 33.07 0.88
CA ILE A 90 14.86 31.70 1.35
C ILE A 90 16.20 30.97 1.12
N LYS A 91 16.97 30.74 2.19
CA LYS A 91 18.07 29.78 2.20
C LYS A 91 17.49 28.48 2.77
N ALA A 92 16.87 27.68 1.92
CA ALA A 92 16.43 26.31 2.25
C ALA A 92 16.12 25.47 1.01
N ASP A 93 16.64 25.83 -0.18
CA ASP A 93 16.32 25.13 -1.43
C ASP A 93 17.57 24.78 -2.27
N SER A 94 18.76 24.91 -1.68
CA SER A 94 20.01 24.69 -2.41
C SER A 94 20.42 23.21 -2.50
N ASP A 95 19.88 22.35 -1.66
CA ASP A 95 20.30 20.94 -1.59
C ASP A 95 19.28 19.95 -2.15
N ILE A 96 18.00 20.32 -2.27
CA ILE A 96 16.97 19.43 -2.84
C ILE A 96 17.27 19.18 -4.32
N THR A 97 17.82 20.17 -5.05
CA THR A 97 18.08 20.09 -6.50
C THR A 97 19.15 19.05 -6.89
N ARG A 98 20.01 18.58 -5.96
CA ARG A 98 21.08 17.61 -6.26
C ARG A 98 20.72 16.14 -6.04
N LEU A 99 19.62 15.84 -5.36
CA LEU A 99 19.21 14.45 -5.11
C LEU A 99 18.60 13.83 -6.36
N SER A 100 18.93 12.56 -6.64
CA SER A 100 18.29 11.82 -7.71
C SER A 100 16.78 11.71 -7.45
N PRO A 101 15.94 11.64 -8.50
CA PRO A 101 14.50 11.47 -8.34
C PRO A 101 14.12 10.28 -7.45
N ALA A 102 14.90 9.19 -7.50
CA ALA A 102 14.70 8.00 -6.66
C ALA A 102 14.90 8.30 -5.17
N VAL A 103 15.98 8.99 -4.79
CA VAL A 103 16.24 9.35 -3.39
C VAL A 103 15.18 10.33 -2.88
N ARG A 104 14.72 11.26 -3.72
CA ARG A 104 13.61 12.15 -3.33
C ARG A 104 12.33 11.37 -3.04
N SER A 105 11.97 10.45 -3.95
CA SER A 105 10.78 9.61 -3.78
C SER A 105 10.87 8.73 -2.53
N GLU A 106 12.04 8.18 -2.22
CA GLU A 106 12.28 7.39 -1.00
C GLU A 106 12.10 8.22 0.27
N LEU A 107 12.67 9.44 0.32
CA LEU A 107 12.50 10.35 1.45
C LEU A 107 11.05 10.80 1.63
N GLU A 108 10.31 10.98 0.55
CA GLU A 108 8.87 11.28 0.59
C GLU A 108 8.07 10.09 1.12
N ALA A 109 8.37 8.88 0.67
CA ALA A 109 7.75 7.66 1.19
C ALA A 109 8.00 7.51 2.70
N CYS A 110 9.23 7.71 3.16
CA CYS A 110 9.59 7.69 4.58
C CYS A 110 8.85 8.76 5.38
N ALA A 111 8.79 10.00 4.88
CA ALA A 111 8.05 11.07 5.52
C ALA A 111 6.54 10.78 5.62
N SER A 112 5.98 10.03 4.67
CA SER A 112 4.57 9.63 4.67
C SER A 112 4.22 8.60 5.75
N LEU A 113 5.20 7.92 6.34
CA LEU A 113 4.99 6.95 7.41
C LEU A 113 4.64 7.61 8.76
N LYS A 114 4.68 8.94 8.87
CA LYS A 114 4.33 9.64 10.11
C LYS A 114 2.94 9.23 10.61
N GLY A 115 2.88 8.75 11.84
CA GLY A 115 1.66 8.28 12.51
C GLY A 115 1.30 6.83 12.22
N GLU A 116 1.99 6.18 11.28
CA GLU A 116 1.80 4.77 10.94
C GLU A 116 2.58 3.86 11.88
N GLN A 117 2.09 2.62 12.02
CA GLN A 117 2.83 1.56 12.68
C GLN A 117 3.82 0.94 11.70
N VAL A 118 5.03 0.66 12.17
CA VAL A 118 6.14 0.06 11.41
C VAL A 118 6.86 -0.97 12.27
N ALA A 119 7.54 -1.91 11.64
CA ALA A 119 8.48 -2.78 12.35
C ALA A 119 9.81 -2.03 12.51
N ALA A 120 10.33 -1.98 13.72
CA ALA A 120 11.59 -1.32 14.01
C ALA A 120 12.55 -2.24 14.76
N ARG A 121 13.79 -2.31 14.28
CA ARG A 121 14.89 -2.96 14.98
C ARG A 121 15.44 -2.02 16.03
N VAL A 122 15.29 -2.38 17.30
CA VAL A 122 15.74 -1.55 18.43
C VAL A 122 17.13 -1.94 18.93
N THR A 123 17.64 -3.11 18.51
CA THR A 123 19.00 -3.56 18.82
C THR A 123 20.05 -2.84 17.97
N GLY A 124 21.21 -2.58 18.58
CA GLY A 124 22.37 -2.05 17.85
C GLY A 124 23.04 -3.11 16.98
N ASP A 125 23.80 -2.69 15.96
CA ASP A 125 24.42 -3.57 14.95
C ASP A 125 25.33 -4.68 15.53
N ASN A 126 25.81 -4.52 16.76
CA ASN A 126 26.70 -5.46 17.43
C ASN A 126 25.98 -6.45 18.36
N ALA A 127 24.65 -6.44 18.40
CA ALA A 127 23.86 -7.37 19.20
C ALA A 127 23.94 -8.80 18.63
N GLU A 128 23.84 -9.79 19.52
CA GLU A 128 23.85 -11.21 19.14
C GLU A 128 22.52 -11.63 18.49
N LYS A 129 21.43 -10.93 18.82
CA LYS A 129 20.07 -11.16 18.32
C LYS A 129 19.43 -9.84 17.91
N ASP A 130 18.66 -9.86 16.83
CA ASP A 130 17.90 -8.71 16.35
C ASP A 130 16.50 -8.72 16.96
N GLU A 131 16.16 -7.69 17.75
CA GLU A 131 14.82 -7.54 18.32
C GLU A 131 14.02 -6.51 17.54
N TRP A 132 12.86 -6.94 17.05
CA TRP A 132 11.97 -6.13 16.23
C TRP A 132 10.65 -5.89 16.96
N PHE A 133 10.23 -4.63 17.03
CA PHE A 133 8.98 -4.23 17.67
C PHE A 133 8.08 -3.46 16.71
N VAL A 134 6.76 -3.55 16.95
CA VAL A 134 5.75 -2.70 16.35
C VAL A 134 5.82 -1.34 17.05
N VAL A 135 6.27 -0.33 16.34
CA VAL A 135 6.39 1.03 16.85
C VAL A 135 5.60 2.00 15.98
N LYS A 136 5.22 3.14 16.56
CA LYS A 136 4.56 4.23 15.84
C LYS A 136 5.55 5.31 15.45
N VAL A 137 5.54 5.69 14.18
CA VAL A 137 6.40 6.78 13.70
C VAL A 137 5.87 8.13 14.20
N ILE A 138 6.70 8.88 14.91
CA ILE A 138 6.39 10.23 15.41
C ILE A 138 6.89 11.29 14.43
N HIS A 139 8.13 11.11 13.96
CA HIS A 139 8.79 12.04 13.07
C HIS A 139 9.82 11.33 12.18
N PHE A 140 10.11 11.95 11.03
CA PHE A 140 11.18 11.53 10.13
C PHE A 140 12.00 12.76 9.77
N ASP A 141 13.29 12.72 10.11
CA ASP A 141 14.26 13.75 9.77
C ASP A 141 14.85 13.46 8.37
N ARG A 142 14.56 14.35 7.42
CA ARG A 142 15.02 14.21 6.03
C ARG A 142 16.51 14.49 5.86
N GLU A 143 17.12 15.23 6.77
CA GLU A 143 18.53 15.60 6.72
C GLU A 143 19.39 14.46 7.27
N THR A 144 19.03 13.92 8.44
CA THR A 144 19.79 12.82 9.06
C THR A 144 19.35 11.43 8.60
N LYS A 145 18.19 11.32 7.93
CA LYS A 145 17.58 10.04 7.52
C LYS A 145 17.27 9.13 8.71
N GLU A 146 16.79 9.74 9.79
CA GLU A 146 16.44 9.06 11.03
C GLU A 146 14.94 9.19 11.32
N PHE A 147 14.37 8.11 11.84
CA PHE A 147 13.02 8.06 12.35
C PHE A 147 13.02 8.23 13.87
N GLU A 148 12.13 9.10 14.35
CA GLU A 148 11.72 9.11 15.74
C GLU A 148 10.48 8.23 15.87
N VAL A 149 10.58 7.15 16.64
CA VAL A 149 9.52 6.16 16.82
C VAL A 149 9.17 5.98 18.28
N LEU A 150 7.95 5.53 18.54
CA LEU A 150 7.38 5.31 19.85
C LEU A 150 6.97 3.85 19.99
N ASP A 151 7.46 3.20 21.03
CA ASP A 151 6.97 1.90 21.45
C ASP A 151 5.61 2.08 22.13
N GLU A 152 4.60 1.36 21.66
CA GLU A 152 3.23 1.37 22.21
C GLU A 152 2.98 0.18 23.14
N GLU A 153 4.01 -0.60 23.52
CA GLU A 153 3.85 -1.64 24.55
C GLU A 153 3.22 -1.03 25.83
N PRO A 154 2.07 -1.56 26.30
CA PRO A 154 1.43 -1.05 27.50
C PRO A 154 2.35 -1.33 28.69
N GLY A 155 3.01 -0.29 29.20
CA GLY A 155 3.82 -0.39 30.40
C GLY A 155 2.99 -0.89 31.58
N ASP A 156 3.45 -1.96 32.21
CA ASP A 156 2.83 -2.61 33.38
C ASP A 156 3.08 -1.83 34.69
N ASP A 157 3.78 -0.68 34.62
CA ASP A 157 4.16 0.10 35.79
C ASP A 157 3.31 1.38 35.94
N GLU A 158 2.55 1.45 37.05
CA GLU A 158 1.66 2.55 37.44
C GLU A 158 2.36 3.91 37.74
N ASP A 159 3.68 4.07 37.56
CA ASP A 159 4.39 5.26 38.08
C ASP A 159 5.28 6.05 37.10
N SER A 160 5.26 5.77 35.79
CA SER A 160 5.83 6.68 34.78
C SER A 160 5.40 6.32 33.36
N GLY A 161 4.68 7.25 32.70
CA GLY A 161 4.12 7.14 31.34
C GLY A 161 4.97 6.35 30.34
N GLY A 162 4.67 5.04 30.24
CA GLY A 162 5.47 3.96 29.64
C GLY A 162 5.59 3.96 28.13
N GLN A 163 5.99 5.07 27.54
CA GLN A 163 6.21 5.22 26.10
C GLN A 163 7.70 5.40 25.82
N ARG A 164 8.38 4.32 25.42
CA ARG A 164 9.81 4.38 25.05
C ARG A 164 9.94 5.00 23.65
N LYS A 165 10.78 6.02 23.54
CA LYS A 165 11.09 6.70 22.26
C LYS A 165 12.46 6.27 21.77
N TYR A 166 12.54 5.91 20.50
CA TYR A 166 13.80 5.55 19.84
C TYR A 166 14.08 6.47 18.66
N LYS A 167 15.37 6.71 18.40
CA LYS A 167 15.87 7.32 17.17
C LYS A 167 16.61 6.25 16.39
N LEU A 168 16.11 5.91 15.22
CA LEU A 168 16.60 4.79 14.43
C LEU A 168 16.85 5.22 12.98
N PRO A 169 17.91 4.73 12.32
CA PRO A 169 18.13 4.99 10.91
C PRO A 169 17.04 4.33 10.05
N MET A 170 16.84 4.85 8.83
CA MET A 170 15.91 4.26 7.85
C MET A 170 16.09 2.75 7.64
N SER A 171 17.32 2.23 7.73
CA SER A 171 17.64 0.81 7.54
C SER A 171 17.06 -0.10 8.64
N CYS A 172 16.73 0.44 9.81
CA CYS A 172 16.13 -0.31 10.91
C CYS A 172 14.60 -0.27 10.88
N ILE A 173 13.98 0.34 9.87
CA ILE A 173 12.53 0.51 9.77
C ILE A 173 12.00 -0.26 8.56
N ILE A 174 11.00 -1.11 8.79
CA ILE A 174 10.26 -1.79 7.73
C ILE A 174 8.78 -1.40 7.83
N PRO A 175 8.22 -0.74 6.80
CA PRO A 175 6.81 -0.39 6.79
C PRO A 175 5.92 -1.64 6.63
N PHE A 176 4.82 -1.68 7.37
CA PHE A 176 3.82 -2.74 7.20
C PHE A 176 2.99 -2.53 5.92
N PRO A 177 2.51 -3.63 5.30
CA PRO A 177 1.52 -3.55 4.24
C PRO A 177 0.24 -2.86 4.72
N LYS A 178 -0.39 -2.07 3.85
CA LYS A 178 -1.62 -1.35 4.21
C LYS A 178 -2.79 -2.33 4.34
N ARG A 179 -3.49 -2.29 5.48
CA ARG A 179 -4.66 -3.16 5.75
C ARG A 179 -5.77 -3.03 4.69
N ASN A 180 -5.92 -1.85 4.10
CA ASN A 180 -6.95 -1.58 3.09
C ASN A 180 -6.49 -1.89 1.65
N ASP A 181 -5.22 -2.23 1.45
CA ASP A 181 -4.67 -2.54 0.13
C ASP A 181 -3.89 -3.86 0.16
N PRO A 182 -4.60 -4.99 0.18
CA PRO A 182 -3.97 -6.31 0.20
C PRO A 182 -3.32 -6.69 -1.14
N VAL A 183 -3.55 -5.92 -2.21
CA VAL A 183 -2.97 -6.19 -3.54
C VAL A 183 -1.52 -5.73 -3.59
N SER A 184 -1.17 -4.64 -2.90
CA SER A 184 0.21 -4.18 -2.77
C SER A 184 1.03 -4.95 -1.72
N ALA A 185 0.38 -5.83 -0.95
CA ALA A 185 1.06 -6.61 0.07
C ALA A 185 2.06 -7.61 -0.55
N PRO A 186 3.24 -7.80 0.08
CA PRO A 186 4.17 -8.85 -0.31
C PRO A 186 3.53 -10.23 -0.26
N ASP A 187 3.80 -11.02 -1.29
CA ASP A 187 3.36 -12.42 -1.39
C ASP A 187 4.53 -13.34 -1.05
N PHE A 188 4.43 -14.01 0.10
CA PHE A 188 5.47 -14.92 0.57
C PHE A 188 5.06 -16.36 0.28
N PRO A 189 5.83 -17.11 -0.54
CA PRO A 189 5.52 -18.50 -0.85
C PRO A 189 5.76 -19.42 0.36
N HIS A 190 5.22 -20.64 0.29
CA HIS A 190 5.51 -21.70 1.26
C HIS A 190 7.02 -21.90 1.45
N GLY A 191 7.46 -22.07 2.70
CA GLY A 191 8.85 -22.28 3.10
C GLY A 191 9.69 -21.01 3.14
N ARG A 192 9.12 -19.84 2.80
CA ARG A 192 9.85 -18.57 2.91
C ARG A 192 9.97 -18.15 4.37
N HIS A 193 11.14 -17.67 4.76
CA HIS A 193 11.33 -17.00 6.04
C HIS A 193 10.86 -15.55 5.96
N VAL A 194 10.10 -15.15 6.97
CA VAL A 194 9.50 -13.83 7.13
C VAL A 194 9.70 -13.35 8.55
N LEU A 195 9.50 -12.06 8.78
CA LEU A 195 9.41 -11.50 10.11
C LEU A 195 7.93 -11.17 10.37
N ALA A 196 7.37 -11.67 11.47
CA ALA A 196 5.94 -11.58 11.74
C ALA A 196 5.65 -11.23 13.20
N VAL A 197 4.60 -10.45 13.43
CA VAL A 197 4.14 -10.14 14.79
C VAL A 197 3.58 -11.39 15.46
N TYR A 198 4.10 -11.74 16.63
CA TYR A 198 3.56 -12.88 17.38
C TYR A 198 2.15 -12.56 17.91
N PRO A 199 1.16 -13.46 17.75
CA PRO A 199 -0.21 -13.20 18.17
C PRO A 199 -0.31 -12.74 19.63
N GLY A 200 -0.99 -11.62 19.88
CA GLY A 200 -1.17 -11.07 21.22
C GLY A 200 -0.03 -10.18 21.74
N THR A 201 1.04 -9.99 20.96
CA THR A 201 2.20 -9.16 21.34
C THR A 201 2.45 -8.03 20.35
N THR A 202 3.40 -7.16 20.68
CA THR A 202 3.94 -6.10 19.82
C THR A 202 5.34 -6.44 19.27
N ALA A 203 5.88 -7.62 19.57
CA ALA A 203 7.18 -8.06 19.08
C ALA A 203 7.05 -8.86 17.77
N LEU A 204 8.08 -8.79 16.93
CA LEU A 204 8.18 -9.58 15.72
C LEU A 204 9.32 -10.59 15.82
N TYR A 205 9.05 -11.79 15.34
CA TYR A 205 9.98 -12.91 15.34
C TYR A 205 10.08 -13.52 13.95
N LYS A 206 11.21 -14.18 13.66
CA LYS A 206 11.35 -14.97 12.44
C LYS A 206 10.36 -16.13 12.47
N ALA A 207 9.72 -16.33 11.34
CA ALA A 207 8.81 -17.43 11.13
C ALA A 207 8.96 -18.00 9.71
N THR A 208 8.54 -19.24 9.56
CA THR A 208 8.50 -19.94 8.29
C THR A 208 7.06 -20.02 7.78
N VAL A 209 6.84 -19.66 6.52
CA VAL A 209 5.52 -19.69 5.89
C VAL A 209 5.09 -21.13 5.63
N VAL A 210 4.07 -21.61 6.33
CA VAL A 210 3.47 -22.93 6.12
C VAL A 210 2.34 -22.85 5.09
N SER A 211 1.50 -21.82 5.17
CA SER A 211 0.47 -21.59 4.15
C SER A 211 0.51 -20.14 3.71
N PRO A 212 0.74 -19.87 2.41
CA PRO A 212 0.66 -18.52 1.88
C PRO A 212 -0.79 -18.01 1.88
N ILE A 213 -0.95 -16.70 1.67
CA ILE A 213 -2.27 -16.10 1.47
C ILE A 213 -2.91 -16.70 0.22
N ARG A 214 -4.15 -17.19 0.35
CA ARG A 214 -4.93 -17.60 -0.83
C ARG A 214 -5.45 -16.35 -1.52
N LYS A 215 -4.71 -15.83 -2.51
CA LYS A 215 -5.15 -14.74 -3.37
C LYS A 215 -6.47 -15.14 -4.04
N VAL A 216 -7.59 -14.54 -3.60
CA VAL A 216 -8.90 -14.82 -4.17
C VAL A 216 -8.99 -14.08 -5.50
N THR A 217 -9.05 -14.83 -6.60
CA THR A 217 -9.17 -14.31 -7.97
C THR A 217 -10.49 -13.55 -8.22
N ASN A 218 -11.47 -13.68 -7.31
CA ASN A 218 -12.78 -13.05 -7.40
C ASN A 218 -13.02 -12.04 -6.26
N PRO A 219 -12.87 -10.72 -6.51
CA PRO A 219 -13.01 -9.67 -5.49
C PRO A 219 -14.43 -9.60 -4.88
N SER A 220 -15.46 -10.14 -5.54
CA SER A 220 -16.85 -10.12 -5.06
C SER A 220 -17.21 -11.21 -4.04
N LEU A 221 -16.31 -12.15 -3.71
CA LEU A 221 -16.60 -13.29 -2.82
C LEU A 221 -15.82 -13.25 -1.49
N VAL A 222 -15.22 -12.12 -1.16
CA VAL A 222 -14.34 -11.97 0.00
C VAL A 222 -15.08 -11.23 1.10
N ARG A 223 -15.45 -11.95 2.17
CA ARG A 223 -15.46 -11.33 3.50
C ARG A 223 -13.99 -11.01 3.78
N PHE A 224 -13.60 -9.74 3.55
CA PHE A 224 -12.25 -9.29 3.20
C PHE A 224 -11.12 -9.69 4.16
N GLU A 225 -11.41 -9.93 5.45
CA GLU A 225 -10.34 -10.04 6.46
C GLU A 225 -9.90 -11.48 6.78
N SER A 226 -10.77 -12.49 6.68
CA SER A 226 -10.42 -13.84 7.14
C SER A 226 -9.60 -14.68 6.14
N LYS A 227 -9.53 -14.26 4.87
CA LYS A 227 -8.81 -14.98 3.80
C LYS A 227 -7.41 -14.45 3.52
N LEU A 228 -6.99 -13.37 4.18
CA LEU A 228 -5.67 -12.74 3.99
C LEU A 228 -4.75 -12.98 5.18
N ASN A 229 -4.79 -14.20 5.72
CA ASN A 229 -3.90 -14.62 6.80
C ASN A 229 -2.87 -15.61 6.26
N TYR A 230 -1.64 -15.49 6.75
CA TYR A 230 -0.61 -16.51 6.64
C TYR A 230 -0.76 -17.52 7.78
N LEU A 231 -0.39 -18.76 7.50
CA LEU A 231 -0.13 -19.76 8.53
C LEU A 231 1.37 -19.88 8.68
N LEU A 232 1.88 -19.60 9.88
CA LEU A 232 3.31 -19.46 10.16
C LEU A 232 3.74 -20.39 11.30
N GLU A 233 4.95 -20.91 11.21
CA GLU A 233 5.66 -21.58 12.30
C GLU A 233 6.76 -20.64 12.79
N PHE A 234 6.70 -20.23 14.06
CA PHE A 234 7.69 -19.34 14.66
C PHE A 234 8.88 -20.15 15.16
N ASP A 235 10.10 -19.73 14.85
CA ASP A 235 11.32 -20.48 15.19
C ASP A 235 11.55 -20.61 16.72
N ASP A 236 11.00 -19.69 17.53
CA ASP A 236 11.15 -19.65 19.00
C ASP A 236 9.95 -20.21 19.79
N ASP A 237 8.90 -20.75 19.13
CA ASP A 237 7.64 -21.18 19.77
C ASP A 237 7.57 -22.72 19.93
N GLU A 238 8.69 -23.41 20.17
CA GLU A 238 8.70 -24.89 20.30
C GLU A 238 7.90 -25.37 21.52
N GLU A 239 6.83 -26.13 21.26
CA GLU A 239 5.95 -26.75 22.26
C GLU A 239 5.88 -28.26 22.00
N ASP A 240 6.15 -29.08 23.03
CA ASP A 240 6.16 -30.55 22.94
C ASP A 240 7.02 -31.12 21.78
N GLY A 241 8.10 -30.42 21.42
CA GLY A 241 9.02 -30.82 20.33
C GLY A 241 8.50 -30.53 18.92
N ALA A 242 7.47 -29.69 18.79
CA ALA A 242 6.94 -29.22 17.52
C ALA A 242 6.78 -27.69 17.52
N LEU A 243 6.84 -27.08 16.33
CA LEU A 243 6.50 -25.67 16.16
C LEU A 243 4.99 -25.56 15.84
N PRO A 244 4.19 -24.92 16.70
CA PRO A 244 2.76 -24.77 16.48
C PRO A 244 2.50 -23.76 15.35
N GLN A 245 1.42 -24.00 14.61
CA GLN A 245 1.03 -23.16 13.49
C GLN A 245 0.14 -22.00 13.96
N ARG A 246 0.61 -20.77 13.73
CA ARG A 246 -0.08 -19.54 14.12
C ARG A 246 -0.66 -18.83 12.90
N THR A 247 -1.90 -18.37 13.02
CA THR A 247 -2.54 -17.57 11.97
C THR A 247 -2.19 -16.10 12.18
N VAL A 248 -1.53 -15.48 11.19
CA VAL A 248 -1.09 -14.08 11.26
C VAL A 248 -1.64 -13.29 10.06
N PRO A 249 -2.28 -12.12 10.26
CA PRO A 249 -2.76 -11.28 9.16
C PRO A 249 -1.64 -10.77 8.26
N PHE A 250 -1.90 -10.63 6.97
CA PHE A 250 -0.92 -10.18 5.97
C PHE A 250 -0.25 -8.84 6.35
N HIS A 251 -1.01 -7.91 6.91
CA HIS A 251 -0.54 -6.58 7.29
C HIS A 251 0.30 -6.58 8.59
N LYS A 252 0.59 -7.77 9.13
CA LYS A 252 1.50 -8.01 10.26
C LYS A 252 2.70 -8.90 9.88
N VAL A 253 2.90 -9.15 8.59
CA VAL A 253 4.00 -9.95 8.04
C VAL A 253 4.82 -9.08 7.10
N VAL A 254 6.13 -9.05 7.32
CA VAL A 254 7.08 -8.24 6.55
C VAL A 254 8.26 -9.11 6.06
N PRO A 255 8.99 -8.69 5.02
CA PRO A 255 10.16 -9.45 4.58
C PRO A 255 11.19 -9.54 5.70
N LEU A 256 11.85 -10.70 5.81
CA LEU A 256 13.01 -10.85 6.69
C LEU A 256 14.19 -10.03 6.11
N PRO A 257 14.76 -9.07 6.87
CA PRO A 257 15.93 -8.32 6.45
C PRO A 257 17.12 -9.22 6.12
N GLU A 258 17.93 -8.81 5.15
CA GLU A 258 19.19 -9.49 4.86
C GLU A 258 20.14 -9.36 6.06
N GLY A 259 20.71 -10.48 6.51
CA GLY A 259 21.60 -10.50 7.67
C GLY A 259 20.91 -10.54 9.04
N HIS A 260 19.59 -10.76 9.10
CA HIS A 260 18.86 -10.95 10.37
C HIS A 260 19.49 -12.04 11.23
N ARG A 261 19.79 -11.69 12.49
CA ARG A 261 20.44 -12.55 13.49
C ARG A 261 19.40 -13.01 14.50
N GLN A 262 19.23 -14.32 14.61
CA GLN A 262 18.34 -14.94 15.59
C GLN A 262 19.02 -16.13 16.24
#